data_AF-A0A4S4KMI1-F1
#
_entry.id   AF-A0A4S4KMI1-F1
#
_cell.length_a   1.000
_cell.length_b   1.000
_cell.length_c   1.000
_cell.angle_alpha   90.00
_cell.angle_beta   90.00
_cell.angle_gamma   90.00
#
_symmetry.space_group_name_H-M   'P 1'
#
loop_
_entity.id
_entity.type
_entity.pdbx_description
1 polymer ?
#
loop_
_entity_poly.entity_id
_entity_poly.type
_entity_poly.pdbx_seq_one_letter_code
_entity_poly.pdbx_strand_id
1 'polypeptide(L)'
;MQTDRMRPVRTITDAGIPCLVWGEDALALAHCVPTVFFDLQVIVPDDQVEAATLAILDAHPYYQRSSTPSPHWLEYKLIDPAEPYCFVNSITLRLVSPPGHVPRDDDPTTILIHPQSHFYLDVRDHSRSLSLSPPLPLPYANIRFPTIAAMLDAYIAAYLDPPLGYYHYSYACISSHFAEWRP
;
A
#
# COMPACT_ATOMS: atom_id res chain seq x y z
N MET A 1 10.04 -4.74 17.44
CA MET A 1 9.86 -4.86 15.99
C MET A 1 8.41 -5.23 15.76
N GLN A 2 7.67 -4.48 14.93
CA GLN A 2 6.24 -4.71 14.67
C GLN A 2 6.05 -5.89 13.69
N THR A 3 6.50 -7.07 14.10
CA THR A 3 6.42 -8.29 13.28
C THR A 3 5.00 -8.79 13.12
N ASP A 4 4.09 -8.49 14.05
CA ASP A 4 2.71 -8.98 13.99
C ASP A 4 1.90 -8.21 12.93
N ARG A 5 2.22 -6.94 12.67
CA ARG A 5 1.71 -6.19 11.51
C ARG A 5 1.95 -6.90 10.17
N MET A 6 3.01 -7.71 10.05
CA MET A 6 3.37 -8.43 8.82
C MET A 6 2.61 -9.76 8.64
N ARG A 7 1.69 -10.12 9.55
CA ARG A 7 0.90 -11.36 9.46
C ARG A 7 0.16 -11.54 8.12
N PRO A 8 -0.50 -10.54 7.54
CA PRO A 8 -1.14 -10.70 6.23
C PRO A 8 -0.12 -10.91 5.10
N VAL A 9 1.04 -10.27 5.15
CA VAL A 9 2.09 -10.47 4.14
C VAL A 9 2.64 -11.89 4.23
N ARG A 10 2.77 -12.40 5.45
CA ARG A 10 3.21 -13.78 5.67
C ARG A 10 2.28 -14.78 4.97
N THR A 11 0.96 -14.60 5.02
CA THR A 11 0.05 -15.58 4.38
C THR A 11 0.20 -15.60 2.87
N ILE A 12 0.50 -14.45 2.25
CA ILE A 12 0.87 -14.38 0.83
C ILE A 12 2.15 -15.20 0.58
N THR A 13 3.19 -15.02 1.40
CA THR A 13 4.44 -15.78 1.23
C THR A 13 4.29 -17.28 1.53
N ASP A 14 3.46 -17.65 2.52
CA ASP A 14 3.17 -19.05 2.89
C ASP A 14 2.38 -19.75 1.77
N ALA A 15 1.59 -19.00 0.99
CA ALA A 15 0.93 -19.48 -0.23
C ALA A 15 1.87 -19.59 -1.45
N GLY A 16 3.15 -19.26 -1.30
CA GLY A 16 4.14 -19.31 -2.38
C GLY A 16 4.02 -18.18 -3.41
N ILE A 17 3.28 -17.12 -3.09
CA ILE A 17 3.09 -15.97 -3.97
C ILE A 17 4.26 -14.99 -3.75
N PRO A 18 5.02 -14.63 -4.79
CA PRO A 18 6.04 -13.59 -4.69
C PRO A 18 5.41 -12.26 -4.30
N CYS A 19 5.99 -11.55 -3.34
CA CYS A 19 5.50 -10.24 -2.92
C CYS A 19 6.61 -9.35 -2.36
N LEU A 20 6.39 -8.04 -2.39
CA LEU A 20 7.20 -7.04 -1.69
C LEU A 20 6.33 -6.22 -0.75
N VAL A 21 6.79 -6.03 0.48
CA VAL A 21 6.24 -4.97 1.34
C VAL A 21 6.58 -3.63 0.71
N TRP A 22 5.63 -2.71 0.69
CA TRP A 22 5.73 -1.42 0.02
C TRP A 22 5.38 -0.26 0.96
N GLY A 23 5.52 0.96 0.45
CA GLY A 23 5.09 2.19 1.13
C GLY A 23 5.81 2.45 2.45
N GLU A 24 5.07 2.96 3.41
CA GLU A 24 5.57 3.39 4.71
C GLU A 24 6.20 2.25 5.51
N ASP A 25 5.63 1.04 5.43
CA ASP A 25 6.16 -0.16 6.06
C ASP A 25 7.56 -0.51 5.51
N ALA A 26 7.77 -0.39 4.20
CA ALA A 26 9.09 -0.61 3.61
C ALA A 26 10.09 0.50 3.99
N LEU A 27 9.66 1.76 3.98
CA LEU A 27 10.51 2.89 4.39
C LEU A 27 10.97 2.77 5.85
N ALA A 28 10.07 2.41 6.76
CA ALA A 28 10.39 2.27 8.17
C ALA A 28 11.23 1.04 8.49
N LEU A 29 10.84 -0.13 7.97
CA LEU A 29 11.44 -1.40 8.37
C LEU A 29 12.74 -1.70 7.62
N ALA A 30 12.82 -1.40 6.33
CA ALA A 30 14.01 -1.70 5.53
C ALA A 30 15.01 -0.54 5.47
N HIS A 31 14.52 0.70 5.51
CA HIS A 31 15.34 1.89 5.26
C HIS A 31 15.43 2.85 6.45
N CYS A 32 14.88 2.45 7.61
CA CYS A 32 14.95 3.20 8.88
C CYS A 32 14.44 4.65 8.77
N VAL A 33 13.51 4.92 7.86
CA VAL A 33 12.89 6.24 7.72
C VAL A 33 11.73 6.34 8.73
N PRO A 34 11.71 7.35 9.61
CA PRO A 34 10.65 7.49 10.60
C PRO A 34 9.34 7.95 9.92
N THR A 35 8.48 6.99 9.61
CA THR A 35 7.14 7.22 9.03
C THR A 35 6.05 6.88 10.04
N VAL A 36 4.80 7.27 9.73
CA VAL A 36 3.61 6.81 10.46
C VAL A 36 3.03 5.63 9.70
N PHE A 37 2.67 4.54 10.41
CA PHE A 37 2.08 3.37 9.77
C PHE A 37 0.58 3.59 9.52
N PHE A 38 0.23 3.91 8.28
CA PHE A 38 -1.15 3.98 7.82
C PHE A 38 -1.62 2.59 7.35
N ASP A 39 -1.87 2.45 6.06
CA ASP A 39 -2.29 1.22 5.41
C ASP A 39 -1.07 0.31 5.17
N LEU A 40 -1.24 -1.00 5.32
CA LEU A 40 -0.21 -1.97 4.91
C LEU A 40 -0.25 -2.13 3.40
N GLN A 41 0.83 -1.81 2.69
CA GLN A 41 0.91 -1.94 1.24
C GLN A 41 1.78 -3.12 0.83
N VAL A 42 1.28 -3.92 -0.12
CA VAL A 42 1.99 -5.08 -0.66
C VAL A 42 1.89 -5.06 -2.18
N ILE A 43 3.02 -5.27 -2.85
CA ILE A 43 3.08 -5.46 -4.31
C ILE A 43 3.18 -6.96 -4.61
N VAL A 44 2.39 -7.42 -5.58
CA VAL A 44 2.39 -8.81 -6.09
C VAL A 44 2.36 -8.82 -7.62
N PRO A 45 2.65 -9.96 -8.28
CA PRO A 45 2.45 -10.07 -9.72
C PRO A 45 1.00 -9.76 -10.11
N ASP A 46 0.81 -9.07 -11.23
CA ASP A 46 -0.50 -8.65 -11.73
C ASP A 46 -1.52 -9.80 -11.79
N ASP A 47 -1.07 -10.98 -12.23
CA ASP A 47 -1.88 -12.20 -12.34
C ASP A 47 -2.20 -12.88 -11.01
N GLN A 48 -1.59 -12.42 -9.91
CA GLN A 48 -1.68 -13.00 -8.57
C GLN A 48 -2.38 -12.10 -7.54
N VAL A 49 -2.84 -10.90 -7.93
CA VAL A 49 -3.53 -9.96 -7.04
C VAL A 49 -4.74 -10.61 -6.35
N GLU A 50 -5.56 -11.33 -7.11
CA GLU A 50 -6.74 -12.02 -6.59
C GLU A 50 -6.35 -13.22 -5.70
N ALA A 51 -5.34 -14.00 -6.09
CA ALA A 51 -4.86 -15.14 -5.30
C ALA A 51 -4.29 -14.70 -3.95
N ALA A 52 -3.49 -13.62 -3.93
CA ALA A 52 -2.95 -13.03 -2.70
C ALA A 52 -4.08 -12.51 -1.79
N THR A 53 -5.10 -11.90 -2.39
CA THR A 53 -6.29 -11.43 -1.69
C THR A 53 -7.01 -12.57 -0.99
N LEU A 54 -7.28 -13.68 -1.71
CA LEU A 54 -7.95 -14.85 -1.14
C LEU A 54 -7.12 -15.48 -0.02
N ALA A 55 -5.80 -15.59 -0.19
CA ALA A 55 -4.90 -16.11 0.84
C ALA A 55 -4.96 -15.31 2.15
N ILE A 56 -5.10 -13.97 2.08
CA ILE A 56 -5.32 -13.13 3.27
C ILE A 56 -6.69 -13.39 3.88
N LEU A 57 -7.77 -13.36 3.07
CA LEU A 57 -9.14 -13.51 3.56
C LEU A 57 -9.38 -14.87 4.22
N ASP A 58 -8.82 -15.94 3.66
CA ASP A 58 -8.96 -17.31 4.20
C ASP A 58 -8.26 -17.45 5.55
N ALA A 59 -7.07 -16.85 5.71
CA ALA A 59 -6.28 -16.93 6.94
C ALA A 59 -6.69 -15.89 8.01
N HIS A 60 -7.31 -14.80 7.58
CA HIS A 60 -7.67 -13.66 8.43
C HIS A 60 -9.13 -13.25 8.17
N PRO A 61 -10.11 -13.98 8.74
CA PRO A 61 -11.54 -13.81 8.44
C PRO A 61 -12.13 -12.48 8.94
N TYR A 62 -11.35 -11.70 9.67
CA TYR A 62 -11.69 -10.34 10.10
C TYR A 62 -11.33 -9.28 9.05
N TYR A 63 -10.74 -9.63 7.92
CA TYR A 63 -10.62 -8.72 6.77
C TYR A 63 -11.76 -8.93 5.79
N GLN A 64 -12.21 -7.84 5.17
CA GLN A 64 -13.20 -7.87 4.08
C GLN A 64 -12.77 -6.95 2.94
N ARG A 65 -13.17 -7.31 1.72
CA ARG A 65 -13.00 -6.44 0.55
C ARG A 65 -13.75 -5.13 0.76
N SER A 66 -13.07 -4.04 0.46
CA SER A 66 -13.62 -2.69 0.50
C SER A 66 -13.60 -2.11 -0.89
N SER A 67 -14.77 -1.74 -1.41
CA SER A 67 -14.89 -0.88 -2.59
C SER A 67 -14.64 0.58 -2.26
N THR A 68 -14.65 0.94 -0.97
CA THR A 68 -14.41 2.30 -0.51
C THR A 68 -12.91 2.57 -0.44
N PRO A 69 -12.39 3.57 -1.18
CA PRO A 69 -10.98 3.99 -1.08
C PRO A 69 -10.57 4.29 0.35
N SER A 70 -9.30 4.03 0.69
CA SER A 70 -8.78 4.39 2.01
C SER A 70 -8.82 5.92 2.19
N PRO A 71 -9.33 6.43 3.32
CA PRO A 71 -9.43 7.87 3.57
C PRO A 71 -8.06 8.54 3.63
N HIS A 72 -6.97 7.78 3.87
CA HIS A 72 -5.60 8.29 3.87
C HIS A 72 -5.11 8.71 2.47
N TRP A 73 -5.73 8.16 1.41
CA TRP A 73 -5.38 8.41 0.02
C TRP A 73 -6.48 9.17 -0.74
N LEU A 74 -7.55 9.58 -0.05
CA LEU A 74 -8.51 10.52 -0.58
C LEU A 74 -7.89 11.92 -0.47
N GLU A 75 -7.30 12.40 -1.56
CA GLU A 75 -6.77 13.77 -1.62
C GLU A 75 -7.83 14.78 -1.16
N TYR A 76 -7.40 15.77 -0.37
CA TYR A 76 -8.21 16.80 0.25
C TYR A 76 -9.41 17.26 -0.62
N LYS A 77 -10.60 16.76 -0.28
CA LYS A 77 -11.94 17.34 -0.58
C LYS A 77 -12.37 17.54 -2.05
N LEU A 78 -11.67 17.05 -3.07
CA LEU A 78 -12.03 17.34 -4.48
C LEU A 78 -11.95 16.15 -5.44
N ILE A 79 -11.96 14.91 -4.96
CA ILE A 79 -12.23 13.78 -5.87
C ILE A 79 -13.73 13.79 -6.16
N ASP A 80 -14.10 14.00 -7.43
CA ASP A 80 -15.44 13.63 -7.90
C ASP A 80 -15.63 12.15 -7.56
N PRO A 81 -16.65 11.74 -6.78
CA PRO A 81 -16.90 10.34 -6.50
C PRO A 81 -17.08 9.46 -7.75
N ALA A 82 -17.30 10.07 -8.92
CA ALA A 82 -17.33 9.41 -10.22
C ALA A 82 -15.94 9.13 -10.82
N GLU A 83 -14.88 9.76 -10.32
CA GLU A 83 -13.50 9.55 -10.79
C GLU A 83 -12.84 8.35 -10.10
N PRO A 84 -12.01 7.58 -10.84
CA PRO A 84 -11.35 6.40 -10.32
C PRO A 84 -10.26 6.73 -9.29
N TYR A 85 -10.15 5.87 -8.30
CA TYR A 85 -9.12 5.91 -7.26
C TYR A 85 -7.70 5.72 -7.84
N CYS A 86 -6.69 6.38 -7.26
CA CYS A 86 -5.30 6.38 -7.73
C CYS A 86 -4.65 4.98 -7.80
N PHE A 87 -5.17 4.01 -7.05
CA PHE A 87 -4.75 2.61 -7.12
C PHE A 87 -5.76 1.76 -7.89
N VAL A 88 -5.88 2.02 -9.20
CA VAL A 88 -6.65 1.20 -10.14
C VAL A 88 -6.27 -0.28 -10.02
N ASN A 89 -7.18 -1.23 -10.20
CA ASN A 89 -6.89 -2.68 -10.15
C ASN A 89 -6.24 -3.21 -8.85
N SER A 90 -6.00 -2.36 -7.85
CA SER A 90 -5.53 -2.77 -6.54
C SER A 90 -6.73 -3.19 -5.70
N ILE A 91 -6.53 -4.18 -4.84
CA ILE A 91 -7.58 -4.64 -3.92
C ILE A 91 -7.33 -4.04 -2.55
N THR A 92 -8.37 -3.40 -2.01
CA THR A 92 -8.38 -2.88 -0.65
C THR A 92 -9.10 -3.86 0.26
N LEU A 93 -8.42 -4.30 1.32
CA LEU A 93 -9.01 -5.05 2.43
C LEU A 93 -9.10 -4.15 3.66
N ARG A 94 -10.23 -4.21 4.37
CA ARG A 94 -10.43 -3.48 5.62
C ARG A 94 -10.66 -4.45 6.77
N LEU A 95 -10.07 -4.11 7.92
CA LEU A 95 -10.32 -4.80 9.17
C LEU A 95 -11.76 -4.52 9.61
N VAL A 96 -12.53 -5.58 9.72
CA VAL A 96 -13.87 -5.60 10.29
C VAL A 96 -13.74 -6.36 11.59
N SER A 97 -13.84 -5.67 12.72
CA SER A 97 -13.79 -6.30 14.03
C SER A 97 -15.14 -6.94 14.34
N PRO A 98 -15.32 -8.27 14.22
CA PRO A 98 -16.56 -8.90 14.64
C PRO A 98 -16.76 -8.73 16.15
N PRO A 99 -18.00 -8.88 16.66
CA PRO A 99 -18.26 -8.85 18.10
C PRO A 99 -17.34 -9.82 18.86
N GLY A 100 -16.53 -9.29 19.79
CA GLY A 100 -15.58 -10.07 20.58
C GLY A 100 -14.16 -10.19 20.02
N HIS A 101 -13.89 -9.70 18.80
CA HIS A 101 -12.52 -9.54 18.30
C HIS A 101 -11.97 -8.17 18.72
N VAL A 102 -10.85 -8.19 19.45
CA VAL A 102 -10.08 -6.99 19.78
C VAL A 102 -8.88 -6.99 18.85
N PRO A 103 -8.80 -6.03 17.89
CA PRO A 103 -7.61 -5.82 17.08
C PRO A 103 -6.38 -5.67 17.96
N ARG A 104 -5.25 -6.20 17.50
CA ARG A 104 -3.96 -5.86 18.11
C ARG A 104 -3.60 -4.42 17.78
N ASP A 105 -2.80 -3.81 18.64
CA ASP A 105 -2.35 -2.43 18.46
C ASP A 105 -1.60 -2.21 17.14
N ASP A 106 -1.02 -3.26 16.56
CA ASP A 106 -0.27 -3.21 15.30
C ASP A 106 -0.97 -3.85 14.10
N ASP A 107 -2.20 -4.36 14.27
CA ASP A 107 -2.97 -4.90 13.14
C ASP A 107 -3.25 -3.78 12.12
N PRO A 108 -2.93 -3.97 10.83
CA PRO A 108 -3.24 -2.97 9.83
C PRO A 108 -4.75 -2.86 9.67
N THR A 109 -5.28 -1.64 9.81
CA THR A 109 -6.72 -1.35 9.63
C THR A 109 -7.14 -1.49 8.16
N THR A 110 -6.21 -1.22 7.24
CA THR A 110 -6.37 -1.42 5.80
C THR A 110 -5.15 -2.14 5.25
N ILE A 111 -5.37 -3.02 4.29
CA ILE A 111 -4.32 -3.64 3.47
C ILE A 111 -4.61 -3.31 2.01
N LEU A 112 -3.60 -2.81 1.31
CA LEU A 112 -3.64 -2.54 -0.12
C LEU A 112 -2.76 -3.54 -0.84
N ILE A 113 -3.34 -4.27 -1.79
CA ILE A 113 -2.66 -5.27 -2.60
C ILE A 113 -2.58 -4.72 -4.02
N HIS A 114 -1.37 -4.40 -4.45
CA HIS A 114 -1.11 -3.72 -5.71
C HIS A 114 -0.53 -4.68 -6.76
N PRO A 115 -0.95 -4.57 -8.03
CA PRO A 115 -0.23 -5.20 -9.14
C PRO A 115 1.15 -4.54 -9.32
N GLN A 116 2.15 -5.33 -9.68
CA GLN A 116 3.52 -4.84 -9.84
C GLN A 116 3.70 -3.84 -11.00
N SER A 117 2.86 -3.93 -12.03
CA SER A 117 2.87 -2.99 -13.16
C SER A 117 2.66 -1.54 -12.73
N HIS A 118 1.94 -1.30 -11.64
CA HIS A 118 1.72 0.06 -11.11
C HIS A 118 2.99 0.79 -10.72
N PHE A 119 4.02 0.04 -10.31
CA PHE A 119 5.25 0.59 -9.77
C PHE A 119 6.47 0.24 -10.63
N TYR A 120 6.26 -0.36 -11.81
CA TYR A 120 7.35 -0.79 -12.69
C TYR A 120 8.41 -1.63 -11.96
N LEU A 121 7.95 -2.46 -11.02
CA LEU A 121 8.80 -3.17 -10.06
C LEU A 121 8.50 -4.66 -10.07
N ASP A 122 9.29 -5.45 -10.81
CA ASP A 122 9.14 -6.90 -10.81
C ASP A 122 9.52 -7.50 -9.45
N VAL A 123 8.55 -8.05 -8.74
CA VAL A 123 8.76 -8.62 -7.40
C VAL A 123 9.60 -9.90 -7.43
N ARG A 124 9.74 -10.52 -8.61
CA ARG A 124 10.58 -11.71 -8.82
C ARG A 124 12.05 -11.36 -9.06
N ASP A 125 12.35 -10.09 -9.33
CA ASP A 125 13.73 -9.61 -9.46
C ASP A 125 14.38 -9.44 -8.09
N HIS A 126 15.15 -10.45 -7.69
CA HIS A 126 15.88 -10.43 -6.42
C HIS A 126 17.02 -9.41 -6.36
N SER A 127 17.46 -8.83 -7.48
CA SER A 127 18.45 -7.74 -7.47
C SER A 127 17.85 -6.42 -6.99
N ARG A 128 16.52 -6.27 -7.13
CA ARG A 128 15.75 -5.09 -6.72
C ARG A 128 15.09 -5.23 -5.36
N SER A 129 15.32 -6.35 -4.66
CA SER A 129 14.77 -6.61 -3.33
C SER A 129 15.80 -7.13 -2.33
N LEU A 130 15.54 -6.90 -1.05
CA LEU A 130 16.40 -7.31 0.06
C LEU A 130 15.59 -8.05 1.13
N SER A 131 16.29 -8.86 1.91
CA SER A 131 15.84 -9.30 3.24
C SER A 131 16.46 -8.38 4.29
N LEU A 132 15.79 -8.21 5.44
CA LEU A 132 16.31 -7.37 6.52
C LEU A 132 17.60 -7.94 7.13
N SER A 133 18.42 -7.04 7.68
CA SER A 133 19.60 -7.39 8.48
C SER A 133 19.55 -6.61 9.81
N PRO A 134 19.34 -7.28 10.96
CA PRO A 134 19.15 -8.72 11.13
C PRO A 134 17.86 -9.23 10.46
N PRO A 135 17.81 -10.52 10.05
CA PRO A 135 16.63 -11.08 9.40
C PRO A 135 15.42 -11.07 10.33
N LEU A 136 14.23 -10.99 9.72
CA LEU A 136 12.98 -11.17 10.45
C LEU A 136 12.97 -12.56 11.10
N PRO A 137 12.45 -12.70 12.33
CA PRO A 137 12.33 -14.00 12.99
C PRO A 137 11.44 -14.91 12.16
N LEU A 138 11.70 -16.22 12.23
CA LEU A 138 10.71 -17.19 11.79
C LEU A 138 9.40 -16.92 12.54
N PRO A 139 8.25 -16.88 11.85
CA PRO A 139 8.01 -17.39 10.50
C PRO A 139 8.06 -16.36 9.35
N TYR A 140 8.55 -15.14 9.58
CA TYR A 140 8.49 -14.02 8.62
C TYR A 140 9.74 -13.91 7.71
N ALA A 141 10.65 -14.88 7.75
CA ALA A 141 11.96 -14.79 7.11
C ALA A 141 11.92 -14.66 5.57
N ASN A 142 10.81 -15.07 4.94
CA ASN A 142 10.62 -15.01 3.48
C ASN A 142 10.10 -13.65 2.99
N ILE A 143 9.72 -12.75 3.90
CA ILE A 143 9.24 -11.42 3.54
C ILE A 143 10.40 -10.59 3.02
N ARG A 144 10.18 -9.96 1.86
CA ARG A 144 11.16 -9.12 1.18
C ARG A 144 10.66 -7.69 1.05
N PHE A 145 11.63 -6.79 0.92
CA PHE A 145 11.44 -5.36 0.78
C PHE A 145 12.18 -4.87 -0.46
N PRO A 146 11.75 -3.79 -1.13
CA PRO A 146 12.52 -3.19 -2.21
C PRO A 146 13.85 -2.63 -1.67
N THR A 147 14.89 -2.65 -2.51
CA THR A 147 16.07 -1.82 -2.24
C THR A 147 15.70 -0.33 -2.31
N ILE A 148 16.46 0.54 -1.66
CA ILE A 148 16.17 1.99 -1.70
C ILE A 148 16.20 2.53 -3.13
N ALA A 149 17.12 2.06 -3.96
CA ALA A 149 17.20 2.42 -5.38
C ALA A 149 15.94 1.98 -6.14
N ALA A 150 15.53 0.72 -5.99
CA ALA A 150 14.34 0.21 -6.65
C ALA A 150 13.07 0.95 -6.20
N MET A 151 13.01 1.33 -4.93
CA MET A 151 11.89 2.10 -4.37
C MET A 151 11.83 3.52 -4.94
N LEU A 152 12.96 4.23 -5.02
CA LEU A 152 13.05 5.55 -5.61
C LEU A 152 12.72 5.52 -7.11
N ASP A 153 13.24 4.55 -7.86
CA ASP A 153 12.94 4.37 -9.27
C ASP A 153 11.44 4.16 -9.50
N ALA A 154 10.81 3.32 -8.67
CA ALA A 154 9.37 3.05 -8.73
C ALA A 154 8.52 4.28 -8.40
N TYR A 155 8.90 5.08 -7.39
CA TYR A 155 8.21 6.36 -7.12
C TYR A 155 8.36 7.36 -8.26
N ILE A 156 9.56 7.49 -8.83
CA ILE A 156 9.80 8.37 -9.97
C ILE A 156 8.99 7.89 -11.18
N ALA A 157 8.99 6.60 -11.48
CA ALA A 157 8.24 6.02 -12.58
C ALA A 157 6.73 6.24 -12.41
N ALA A 158 6.19 5.90 -11.23
CA ALA A 158 4.79 6.14 -10.90
C ALA A 158 4.42 7.63 -10.88
N TYR A 159 5.39 8.54 -10.66
CA TYR A 159 5.22 9.99 -10.73
C TYR A 159 5.34 10.55 -12.18
N LEU A 160 6.06 9.90 -13.07
CA LEU A 160 6.19 10.33 -14.46
C LEU A 160 5.10 9.74 -15.35
N ASP A 161 4.61 8.55 -15.00
CA ASP A 161 3.61 7.81 -15.76
C ASP A 161 2.61 7.15 -14.78
N PRO A 162 1.65 7.94 -14.26
CA PRO A 162 0.71 7.45 -13.26
C PRO A 162 -0.20 6.37 -13.87
N PRO A 163 -0.64 5.36 -13.10
CA PRO A 163 -1.55 4.32 -13.60
C PRO A 163 -2.86 4.86 -14.20
N LEU A 164 -3.31 6.03 -13.75
CA LEU A 164 -4.49 6.72 -14.28
C LEU A 164 -4.22 7.56 -15.54
N GLY A 165 -2.96 7.78 -15.91
CA GLY A 165 -2.57 8.73 -16.96
C GLY A 165 -2.69 10.21 -16.54
N TYR A 166 -3.13 10.49 -15.31
CA TYR A 166 -3.18 11.83 -14.72
C TYR A 166 -3.00 11.76 -13.20
N TYR A 167 -2.68 12.90 -12.60
CA TYR A 167 -2.74 13.12 -11.16
C TYR A 167 -3.97 13.92 -10.82
N HIS A 168 -4.53 13.65 -9.64
CA HIS A 168 -5.33 14.65 -8.97
C HIS A 168 -4.35 15.73 -8.47
N TYR A 169 -4.52 16.97 -8.94
CA TYR A 169 -3.82 18.13 -8.40
C TYR A 169 -4.87 19.14 -7.97
N SER A 170 -4.83 19.60 -6.73
CA SER A 170 -5.51 20.83 -6.34
C SER A 170 -4.54 21.99 -6.49
N TYR A 171 -4.80 22.87 -7.45
CA TYR A 171 -4.35 24.25 -7.29
C TYR A 171 -5.20 24.84 -6.17
N ALA A 172 -4.63 25.03 -4.98
CA ALA A 172 -5.20 25.97 -4.04
C ALA A 172 -5.19 27.35 -4.72
N CYS A 173 -6.29 27.70 -5.38
CA CYS A 173 -6.53 29.07 -5.79
C CYS A 173 -6.57 29.87 -4.49
N ILE A 174 -5.48 30.58 -4.19
CA ILE A 174 -5.52 31.67 -3.23
C ILE A 174 -6.60 32.59 -3.79
N SER A 175 -7.80 32.53 -3.22
CA SER A 175 -8.81 33.56 -3.41
C SER A 175 -8.26 34.81 -2.74
N SER A 176 -7.36 35.51 -3.44
CA SER A 176 -7.03 36.88 -3.13
C SER A 176 -8.34 37.64 -3.19
N HIS A 177 -8.71 38.22 -2.05
CA HIS A 177 -9.77 39.20 -1.93
C HIS A 177 -9.53 40.30 -2.98
N PHE A 178 -10.20 40.21 -4.11
CA PHE A 178 -10.51 41.39 -4.91
C PHE A 178 -11.68 42.08 -4.23
N ALA A 179 -11.34 42.93 -3.26
CA ALA A 179 -12.27 43.93 -2.77
C ALA A 179 -12.68 44.83 -3.93
N GLU A 180 -13.98 45.10 -3.98
CA GLU A 180 -14.67 45.93 -4.94
C GLU A 180 -13.98 47.28 -5.17
N TRP A 181 -13.81 47.65 -6.44
CA TRP A 181 -13.78 49.04 -6.87
C TRP A 181 -14.68 49.16 -8.10
N ARG A 182 -15.89 49.69 -7.90
CA ARG A 182 -16.69 50.27 -8.98
C ARG A 182 -16.39 51.78 -9.04
N PRO A 183 -16.24 52.38 -10.23
CA PRO A 183 -16.24 53.82 -10.39
C PRO A 183 -17.62 54.43 -10.11
#